data_AF-A0A6G0TIE7-F1
#
_entry.id   AF-A0A6G0TIE7-F1
#
_cell.length_a   1.000
_cell.length_b   1.000
_cell.length_c   1.000
_cell.angle_alpha   90.00
_cell.angle_beta   90.00
_cell.angle_gamma   90.00
#
_symmetry.space_group_name_H-M   'P 1'
#
loop_
_entity.id
_entity.type
_entity.pdbx_description
1 polymer ?
#
loop_
_entity_poly.entity_id
_entity_poly.type
_entity_poly.pdbx_seq_one_letter_code
_entity_poly.pdbx_strand_id
1 'polypeptide(L)'
;MLTFVCECHYWTLKNDLNISYTDFSHFKYNEKKETETSTDKIIKKNYVEASGYNWSVSNKRPLKLRDSLKYFETELNDHHLIAVEWIRKDKIAFIVSSGSTIFVTFDPATCDIIEIVSDKFLQSKFQCEQLINVSYAKQVLLCSFSDQKLGIIHFGRSFDRTLNKWSFLDPKIGLFDFSNSTTNRKNERKITFNLSATMVATWSKSSLNEVYPWNPLVKDEHRANVHVYKIIG
;
A
#
# COMPACT_ATOMS: atom_id res chain seq x y z
N MET A 1 -35.01 -2.69 8.99
CA MET A 1 -33.87 -3.63 8.87
C MET A 1 -33.19 -3.32 7.55
N LEU A 2 -32.03 -2.66 7.58
CA LEU A 2 -31.23 -2.40 6.39
C LEU A 2 -30.44 -3.67 6.09
N THR A 3 -30.89 -4.45 5.12
CA THR A 3 -30.09 -5.56 4.59
C THR A 3 -29.13 -4.98 3.59
N PHE A 4 -27.86 -4.81 3.96
CA PHE A 4 -26.81 -4.49 2.99
C PHE A 4 -26.58 -5.74 2.15
N VAL A 5 -27.14 -5.76 0.93
CA VAL A 5 -26.74 -6.70 -0.11
C VAL A 5 -25.47 -6.10 -0.72
N CYS A 6 -24.31 -6.54 -0.25
CA CYS A 6 -23.04 -6.17 -0.87
C CYS A 6 -22.47 -7.36 -1.63
N GLU A 7 -22.07 -7.14 -2.87
CA GLU A 7 -21.25 -8.09 -3.62
C GLU A 7 -19.77 -7.86 -3.24
N CYS A 8 -19.10 -8.94 -2.84
CA CYS A 8 -17.70 -8.89 -2.41
C CYS A 8 -16.81 -9.65 -3.39
N HIS A 9 -15.90 -8.92 -4.03
CA HIS A 9 -14.96 -9.47 -4.99
C HIS A 9 -13.58 -9.57 -4.33
N TYR A 10 -13.14 -10.80 -4.09
CA TYR A 10 -11.86 -11.08 -3.46
C TYR A 10 -10.78 -11.27 -4.53
N TRP A 11 -9.83 -10.34 -4.55
CA TRP A 11 -8.63 -10.38 -5.38
C TRP A 11 -7.61 -11.38 -4.84
N THR A 12 -7.92 -12.67 -4.96
CA THR A 12 -7.02 -13.72 -4.48
C THR A 12 -7.15 -15.02 -5.28
N LEU A 13 -6.05 -15.76 -5.36
CA LEU A 13 -5.99 -17.14 -5.84
C LEU A 13 -5.71 -18.13 -4.70
N LYS A 14 -5.59 -17.65 -3.46
CA LYS A 14 -5.36 -18.52 -2.30
C LYS A 14 -6.59 -19.36 -1.99
N ASN A 15 -6.32 -20.53 -1.42
CA ASN A 15 -7.33 -21.51 -1.00
C ASN A 15 -7.66 -21.43 0.50
N ASP A 16 -7.08 -20.47 1.22
CA ASP A 16 -7.40 -20.18 2.61
C ASP A 16 -8.78 -19.50 2.77
N LEU A 17 -9.25 -18.79 1.74
CA LEU A 17 -10.61 -18.25 1.68
C LEU A 17 -11.58 -19.25 1.06
N ASN A 18 -12.46 -19.85 1.87
CA ASN A 18 -13.52 -20.75 1.41
C ASN A 18 -14.84 -19.99 1.18
N ILE A 19 -15.29 -19.95 -0.07
CA ILE A 19 -16.56 -19.34 -0.46
C ILE A 19 -17.48 -20.44 -0.98
N SER A 20 -18.70 -20.53 -0.45
CA SER A 20 -19.69 -21.49 -0.93
C SER A 20 -20.02 -21.24 -2.42
N TYR A 21 -20.20 -22.30 -3.19
CA TYR A 21 -20.68 -22.19 -4.57
C TYR A 21 -22.17 -21.81 -4.65
N THR A 22 -22.92 -21.93 -3.56
CA THR A 22 -24.33 -21.49 -3.47
C THR A 22 -24.49 -20.03 -3.07
N ASP A 23 -23.41 -19.37 -2.64
CA ASP A 23 -23.41 -17.94 -2.32
C ASP A 23 -22.99 -17.13 -3.55
N PHE A 24 -23.93 -16.45 -4.19
CA PHE A 24 -23.67 -15.64 -5.38
C PHE A 24 -23.21 -14.21 -5.05
N SER A 25 -23.25 -13.80 -3.78
CA SER A 25 -22.84 -12.46 -3.34
C SER A 25 -21.33 -12.34 -3.07
N HIS A 26 -20.62 -13.46 -2.98
CA HIS A 26 -19.19 -13.48 -2.73
C HIS A 26 -18.46 -14.24 -3.84
N PHE A 27 -17.36 -13.70 -4.35
CA PHE A 27 -16.60 -14.31 -5.43
C PHE A 27 -15.08 -14.11 -5.28
N LYS A 28 -14.30 -15.14 -5.64
CA LYS A 28 -12.83 -15.09 -5.72
C LYS A 28 -12.38 -15.70 -7.04
N TYR A 29 -11.22 -15.29 -7.55
CA TYR A 29 -10.67 -15.88 -8.77
C TYR A 29 -10.37 -17.38 -8.61
N ASN A 30 -10.63 -18.16 -9.67
CA ASN A 30 -10.36 -19.59 -9.72
C ASN A 30 -9.24 -19.92 -10.73
N GLU A 31 -8.47 -20.97 -10.46
CA GLU A 31 -7.51 -21.49 -11.43
C GLU A 31 -8.23 -22.34 -12.50
N LYS A 32 -7.95 -22.08 -13.78
CA LYS A 32 -8.54 -22.84 -14.92
C LYS A 32 -8.24 -24.35 -14.93
N LYS A 33 -7.32 -24.83 -14.09
CA LYS A 33 -6.81 -26.20 -14.13
C LYS A 33 -7.66 -27.20 -13.33
N GLU A 34 -8.55 -26.73 -12.47
CA GLU A 34 -9.44 -27.63 -11.74
C GLU A 34 -10.55 -28.11 -12.67
N THR A 35 -10.58 -29.40 -12.97
CA THR A 35 -11.69 -30.04 -13.68
C THR A 35 -12.98 -29.74 -12.92
N GLU A 36 -13.88 -28.98 -13.54
CA GLU A 36 -15.14 -28.53 -12.96
C GLU A 36 -16.10 -29.72 -12.82
N THR A 37 -16.13 -30.37 -11.67
CA THR A 37 -16.97 -31.55 -11.43
C THR A 37 -18.25 -31.25 -10.66
N SER A 38 -18.31 -30.15 -9.90
CA SER A 38 -19.51 -29.80 -9.13
C SER A 38 -20.47 -28.91 -9.94
N THR A 39 -21.74 -29.32 -9.98
CA THR A 39 -22.82 -28.59 -10.66
C THR A 39 -22.94 -27.15 -10.14
N ASP A 40 -22.85 -26.96 -8.82
CA ASP A 40 -22.94 -25.63 -8.19
C ASP A 40 -21.82 -24.69 -8.65
N LYS A 41 -20.59 -25.21 -8.83
CA LYS A 41 -19.46 -24.40 -9.33
C LYS A 41 -19.67 -23.96 -10.77
N ILE A 42 -20.22 -24.84 -11.60
CA ILE A 42 -20.55 -24.51 -13.01
C ILE A 42 -21.63 -23.43 -13.05
N ILE A 43 -22.70 -23.57 -12.24
CA ILE A 43 -23.77 -22.57 -12.16
C ILE A 43 -23.21 -21.22 -11.70
N LYS A 44 -22.39 -21.20 -10.65
CA LYS A 44 -21.78 -19.97 -10.14
C LYS A 44 -20.84 -19.32 -11.16
N LYS A 45 -20.04 -20.12 -11.86
CA LYS A 45 -19.19 -19.62 -12.95
C LYS A 45 -20.01 -18.94 -14.05
N ASN A 46 -21.06 -19.60 -14.53
CA ASN A 46 -21.92 -19.04 -15.57
C ASN A 46 -22.59 -17.75 -15.11
N TYR A 47 -23.02 -17.67 -13.84
CA TYR A 47 -23.57 -16.44 -13.26
C TYR A 47 -22.55 -15.30 -13.24
N VAL A 48 -21.33 -15.56 -12.76
CA VAL A 48 -20.24 -14.57 -12.69
C VAL A 48 -19.89 -14.05 -14.09
N GLU A 49 -19.72 -14.95 -15.06
CA GLU A 49 -19.40 -14.58 -16.44
C GLU A 49 -20.55 -13.85 -17.14
N ALA A 50 -21.80 -14.25 -16.89
CA ALA A 50 -22.99 -13.54 -17.41
C ALA A 50 -23.16 -12.14 -16.81
N SER A 51 -22.68 -11.93 -15.58
CA SER A 51 -22.67 -10.63 -14.90
C SER A 51 -21.52 -9.72 -15.36
N GLY A 52 -20.66 -10.20 -16.26
CA GLY A 52 -19.53 -9.44 -16.81
C GLY A 52 -18.26 -9.48 -15.97
N TYR A 53 -18.21 -10.32 -14.94
CA TYR A 53 -17.05 -10.49 -14.06
C TYR A 53 -16.15 -11.64 -14.52
N ASN A 54 -14.87 -11.58 -14.21
CA ASN A 54 -13.91 -12.62 -14.58
C ASN A 54 -13.88 -13.76 -13.57
N TRP A 55 -14.32 -14.96 -13.97
CA TRP A 55 -14.19 -16.17 -13.13
C TRP A 55 -12.73 -16.56 -12.84
N SER A 56 -11.82 -16.29 -13.79
CA SER A 56 -10.41 -16.67 -13.70
C SER A 56 -9.51 -15.60 -14.29
N VAL A 57 -8.34 -15.38 -13.66
CA VAL A 57 -7.33 -14.45 -14.15
C VAL A 57 -6.48 -15.08 -15.25
N SER A 58 -6.26 -14.32 -16.32
CA SER A 58 -5.44 -14.75 -17.46
C SER A 58 -3.94 -14.60 -17.17
N ASN A 59 -3.13 -15.45 -17.80
CA ASN A 59 -1.66 -15.32 -17.77
C ASN A 59 -1.07 -14.94 -19.14
N LYS A 60 -1.84 -14.21 -19.95
CA LYS A 60 -1.41 -13.81 -21.29
C LYS A 60 -0.39 -12.66 -21.18
N ARG A 61 0.63 -12.68 -22.05
CA ARG A 61 1.55 -11.54 -22.21
C ARG A 61 0.79 -10.34 -22.80
N PRO A 62 1.17 -9.11 -22.45
CA PRO A 62 2.33 -8.72 -21.63
C PRO A 62 2.08 -8.78 -20.11
N LEU A 63 0.83 -8.77 -19.67
CA LEU A 63 0.45 -8.52 -18.27
C LEU A 63 0.78 -9.68 -17.31
N LYS A 64 0.61 -10.94 -17.76
CA LYS A 64 0.79 -12.13 -16.92
C LYS A 64 0.10 -12.03 -15.55
N LEU A 65 -1.14 -11.55 -15.56
CA LEU A 65 -1.86 -11.10 -14.35
C LEU A 65 -1.94 -12.17 -13.26
N ARG A 66 -2.14 -13.43 -13.62
CA ARG A 66 -2.13 -14.55 -12.66
C ARG A 66 -0.80 -14.64 -11.90
N ASP A 67 0.32 -14.53 -12.60
CA ASP A 67 1.65 -14.61 -11.96
C ASP A 67 1.92 -13.36 -11.11
N SER A 68 1.50 -12.18 -11.58
CA SER A 68 1.62 -10.93 -10.82
C SER A 68 0.74 -10.91 -9.56
N LEU A 69 -0.45 -11.51 -9.59
CA LEU A 69 -1.32 -11.65 -8.42
C LEU A 69 -0.71 -12.58 -7.37
N LYS A 70 -0.12 -13.71 -7.79
CA LYS A 70 0.62 -14.59 -6.89
C LYS A 70 1.81 -13.89 -6.25
N TYR A 71 2.55 -13.11 -7.04
CA TYR A 71 3.66 -12.31 -6.51
C TYR A 71 3.19 -11.27 -5.49
N PHE A 72 2.07 -10.57 -5.76
CA PHE A 72 1.47 -9.64 -4.82
C PHE A 72 1.08 -10.31 -3.50
N GLU A 73 0.45 -11.48 -3.57
CA GLU A 73 0.11 -12.30 -2.40
C GLU A 73 1.34 -12.74 -1.59
N THR A 74 2.45 -13.06 -2.26
CA THR A 74 3.73 -13.38 -1.60
C THR A 74 4.30 -12.15 -0.89
N GLU A 75 4.35 -10.99 -1.55
CA GLU A 75 4.86 -9.75 -0.90
C GLU A 75 4.04 -9.37 0.34
N LEU A 76 2.70 -9.55 0.30
CA LEU A 76 1.85 -9.30 1.48
C LEU A 76 2.02 -10.33 2.60
N ASN A 77 2.50 -11.54 2.29
CA ASN A 77 2.82 -12.54 3.31
C ASN A 77 4.19 -12.27 3.95
N ASP A 78 5.18 -11.87 3.14
CA ASP A 78 6.57 -11.72 3.58
C ASP A 78 6.83 -10.35 4.22
N HIS A 79 6.02 -9.35 3.89
CA HIS A 79 6.18 -7.97 4.33
C HIS A 79 4.85 -7.41 4.80
N HIS A 80 4.88 -6.64 5.90
CA HIS A 80 3.66 -5.99 6.37
C HIS A 80 3.32 -4.79 5.49
N LEU A 81 2.02 -4.57 5.31
CA LEU A 81 1.48 -3.44 4.58
C LEU A 81 1.62 -2.15 5.39
N ILE A 82 2.21 -1.12 4.80
CA ILE A 82 2.44 0.18 5.45
C ILE A 82 1.36 1.18 5.07
N ALA A 83 1.04 1.26 3.79
CA ALA A 83 0.09 2.23 3.28
C ALA A 83 -0.68 1.66 2.09
N VAL A 84 -1.93 2.11 1.96
CA VAL A 84 -2.79 1.90 0.80
C VAL A 84 -3.25 3.27 0.33
N GLU A 85 -2.76 3.67 -0.83
CA GLU A 85 -3.00 5.02 -1.35
C GLU A 85 -3.79 4.94 -2.65
N TRP A 86 -4.88 5.71 -2.70
CA TRP A 86 -5.62 5.94 -3.93
C TRP A 86 -4.81 6.87 -4.82
N ILE A 87 -4.20 6.31 -5.86
CA ILE A 87 -3.45 7.10 -6.84
C ILE A 87 -4.43 7.77 -7.80
N ARG A 88 -5.47 7.02 -8.22
CA ARG A 88 -6.57 7.44 -9.10
C ARG A 88 -7.82 6.63 -8.76
N LYS A 89 -8.96 7.00 -9.33
CA LYS A 89 -10.22 6.24 -9.19
C LYS A 89 -10.15 4.76 -9.60
N ASP A 90 -9.20 4.41 -10.47
CA ASP A 90 -9.01 3.09 -11.08
C ASP A 90 -7.67 2.44 -10.69
N LYS A 91 -6.92 3.03 -9.75
CA LYS A 91 -5.57 2.58 -9.42
C LYS A 91 -5.22 2.83 -7.95
N ILE A 92 -4.80 1.77 -7.28
CA ILE A 92 -4.37 1.76 -5.88
C ILE A 92 -2.90 1.38 -5.81
N ALA A 93 -2.14 2.06 -4.95
CA ALA A 93 -0.78 1.68 -4.60
C ALA A 93 -0.75 1.03 -3.22
N PHE A 94 -0.22 -0.18 -3.14
CA PHE A 94 0.08 -0.88 -1.90
C PHE A 94 1.57 -0.74 -1.63
N ILE A 95 1.94 -0.16 -0.48
CA ILE A 95 3.34 0.03 -0.11
C ILE A 95 3.64 -0.86 1.08
N VAL A 96 4.63 -1.74 0.94
CA VAL A 96 5.02 -2.71 1.97
C VAL A 96 6.36 -2.35 2.61
N SER A 97 6.67 -2.98 3.75
CA SER A 97 7.85 -2.64 4.56
C SER A 97 9.22 -2.84 3.92
N SER A 98 9.30 -3.64 2.87
CA SER A 98 10.51 -3.77 2.05
C SER A 98 10.82 -2.56 1.17
N GLY A 99 9.90 -1.60 1.07
CA GLY A 99 9.97 -0.49 0.12
C GLY A 99 9.48 -0.84 -1.29
N SER A 100 8.95 -2.05 -1.51
CA SER A 100 8.20 -2.37 -2.74
C SER A 100 6.88 -1.59 -2.75
N THR A 101 6.55 -1.01 -3.90
CA THR A 101 5.21 -0.50 -4.20
C THR A 101 4.55 -1.38 -5.25
N ILE A 102 3.32 -1.80 -4.99
CA ILE A 102 2.56 -2.65 -5.88
C ILE A 102 1.35 -1.86 -6.35
N PHE A 103 1.36 -1.48 -7.62
CA PHE A 103 0.27 -0.78 -8.27
C PHE A 103 -0.73 -1.78 -8.79
N VAL A 104 -1.98 -1.65 -8.37
CA VAL A 104 -3.10 -2.46 -8.83
C VAL A 104 -4.04 -1.55 -9.61
N THR A 105 -4.18 -1.84 -10.90
CA THR A 105 -5.17 -1.21 -11.78
C THR A 105 -6.36 -2.14 -11.91
N PHE A 106 -7.56 -1.62 -11.74
CA PHE A 106 -8.80 -2.38 -11.82
C PHE A 106 -9.87 -1.62 -12.60
N ASP A 107 -10.88 -2.31 -13.07
CA ASP A 107 -12.05 -1.71 -13.70
C ASP A 107 -13.01 -1.20 -12.61
N PRO A 108 -13.30 0.11 -12.51
CA PRO A 108 -14.22 0.63 -11.50
C PRO A 108 -15.67 0.13 -11.63
N ALA A 109 -16.08 -0.39 -12.79
CA ALA A 109 -17.42 -0.89 -13.01
C ALA A 109 -17.58 -2.35 -12.54
N THR A 110 -16.58 -3.20 -12.80
CA THR A 110 -16.65 -4.64 -12.49
C THR A 110 -15.80 -5.04 -11.27
N CYS A 111 -14.97 -4.12 -10.77
CA CYS A 111 -13.94 -4.38 -9.76
C CYS A 111 -12.93 -5.46 -10.17
N ASP A 112 -12.83 -5.79 -11.47
CA ASP A 112 -11.87 -6.78 -11.93
C ASP A 112 -10.47 -6.20 -12.06
N ILE A 113 -9.47 -6.97 -11.66
CA ILE A 113 -8.08 -6.57 -11.81
C ILE A 113 -7.70 -6.61 -13.29
N ILE A 114 -7.15 -5.49 -13.78
CA ILE A 114 -6.64 -5.35 -15.14
C ILE A 114 -5.13 -5.62 -15.14
N GLU A 115 -4.41 -5.03 -14.19
CA GLU A 115 -2.95 -5.06 -14.16
C GLU A 115 -2.42 -4.97 -12.73
N ILE A 116 -1.33 -5.69 -12.46
CA ILE A 116 -0.55 -5.57 -11.23
C ILE A 116 0.91 -5.32 -11.63
N VAL A 117 1.49 -4.21 -11.17
CA VAL A 117 2.89 -3.86 -11.43
C VAL A 117 3.61 -3.61 -10.11
N SER A 118 4.74 -4.29 -9.94
CA SER A 118 5.66 -4.04 -8.82
C SER A 118 6.73 -3.03 -9.22
N ASP A 119 6.94 -2.04 -8.36
CA ASP A 119 7.99 -1.04 -8.45
C ASP A 119 8.86 -1.06 -7.17
N LYS A 120 10.15 -1.24 -7.36
CA LYS A 120 11.16 -1.32 -6.28
C LYS A 120 11.92 0.00 -6.10
N PHE A 121 11.36 1.11 -6.60
CA PHE A 121 12.01 2.42 -6.55
C PHE A 121 12.44 2.81 -5.13
N LEU A 122 11.54 2.75 -4.13
CA LEU A 122 11.89 3.16 -2.76
C LEU A 122 12.96 2.25 -2.17
N GLN A 123 12.83 0.93 -2.37
CA GLN A 123 13.83 -0.05 -1.97
C GLN A 123 15.22 0.23 -2.60
N SER A 124 15.27 0.70 -3.84
CA SER A 124 16.53 1.00 -4.53
C SER A 124 17.14 2.35 -4.14
N LYS A 125 16.31 3.32 -3.75
CA LYS A 125 16.75 4.71 -3.47
C LYS A 125 17.13 4.93 -2.03
N PHE A 126 16.43 4.28 -1.11
CA PHE A 126 16.74 4.33 0.30
C PHE A 126 17.43 3.03 0.68
N GLN A 127 18.71 3.10 1.02
CA GLN A 127 19.47 1.98 1.60
C GLN A 127 19.09 1.75 3.08
N CYS A 128 17.85 2.04 3.44
CA CYS A 128 17.36 1.96 4.81
C CYS A 128 16.83 0.54 5.08
N GLU A 129 17.06 0.01 6.28
CA GLU A 129 16.72 -1.38 6.62
C GLU A 129 15.23 -1.68 6.49
N GLN A 130 14.37 -0.77 6.96
CA GLN A 130 12.92 -0.98 6.94
C GLN A 130 12.15 0.34 6.87
N LEU A 131 11.18 0.40 5.95
CA LEU A 131 10.19 1.47 5.90
C LEU A 131 9.21 1.31 7.07
N ILE A 132 8.84 2.39 7.75
CA ILE A 132 7.98 2.36 8.95
C ILE A 132 6.62 3.01 8.68
N ASN A 133 6.63 4.11 7.94
CA ASN A 133 5.42 4.84 7.61
C ASN A 133 5.58 5.57 6.30
N VAL A 134 4.48 5.71 5.57
CA VAL A 134 4.39 6.47 4.34
C VAL A 134 3.14 7.30 4.35
N SER A 135 3.25 8.52 3.82
CA SER A 135 2.12 9.40 3.60
C SER A 135 2.29 10.05 2.23
N TYR A 136 1.26 10.03 1.39
CA TYR A 136 1.27 10.64 0.07
C TYR A 136 0.25 11.78 -0.04
N ALA A 137 0.68 12.96 -0.49
CA ALA A 137 -0.26 14.02 -0.84
C ALA A 137 0.37 15.02 -1.82
N LYS A 138 -0.45 15.57 -2.74
CA LYS A 138 -0.04 16.61 -3.70
C LYS A 138 1.33 16.36 -4.37
N GLN A 139 1.54 15.14 -4.88
CA GLN A 139 2.79 14.74 -5.55
C GLN A 139 4.03 14.73 -4.63
N VAL A 140 3.82 14.70 -3.32
CA VAL A 140 4.88 14.52 -2.32
C VAL A 140 4.65 13.19 -1.60
N LEU A 141 5.68 12.35 -1.58
CA LEU A 141 5.73 11.16 -0.75
C LEU A 141 6.66 11.40 0.43
N LEU A 142 6.15 11.18 1.64
CA LEU A 142 6.93 11.21 2.87
C LEU A 142 7.11 9.79 3.36
N CYS A 143 8.34 9.47 3.77
CA CYS A 143 8.73 8.16 4.27
C CYS A 143 9.45 8.32 5.60
N SER A 144 9.10 7.53 6.61
CA SER A 144 9.97 7.30 7.78
C SER A 144 10.63 5.93 7.70
N PHE A 145 11.86 5.88 8.20
CA PHE A 145 12.68 4.68 8.23
C PHE A 145 13.05 4.30 9.68
N SER A 146 13.43 3.04 9.87
CA SER A 146 13.85 2.50 11.16
C SER A 146 15.14 3.13 11.72
N ASP A 147 15.97 3.75 10.86
CA ASP A 147 17.21 4.44 11.19
C ASP A 147 17.02 5.92 11.53
N GLN A 148 15.80 6.31 11.93
CA GLN A 148 15.42 7.69 12.28
C GLN A 148 15.61 8.70 11.14
N LYS A 149 15.56 8.25 9.89
CA LYS A 149 15.56 9.15 8.73
C LYS A 149 14.17 9.43 8.21
N LEU A 150 14.02 10.62 7.63
CA LEU A 150 12.87 11.04 6.85
C LEU A 150 13.27 11.20 5.39
N GLY A 151 12.59 10.46 4.52
CA GLY A 151 12.65 10.63 3.08
C GLY A 151 11.52 11.54 2.63
N ILE A 152 11.85 12.57 1.85
CA ILE A 152 10.89 13.42 1.16
C ILE A 152 11.13 13.26 -0.34
N ILE A 153 10.09 12.87 -1.06
CA ILE A 153 10.16 12.70 -2.52
C ILE A 153 9.15 13.63 -3.15
N HIS A 154 9.64 14.59 -3.92
CA HIS A 154 8.81 15.46 -4.74
C HIS A 154 8.76 14.91 -6.16
N PHE A 155 7.57 14.58 -6.64
CA PHE A 155 7.37 14.18 -8.02
C PHE A 155 7.12 15.41 -8.89
N GLY A 156 7.86 15.52 -9.99
CA GLY A 156 7.67 16.57 -11.00
C GLY A 156 6.44 16.34 -11.88
N ARG A 157 5.84 15.15 -11.83
CA ARG A 157 4.65 14.77 -12.60
C ARG A 157 3.64 14.04 -11.74
N SER A 158 2.36 14.19 -12.08
CA SER A 158 1.29 13.36 -11.54
C SER A 158 1.29 11.98 -12.22
N PHE A 159 0.72 10.98 -11.53
CA PHE A 159 0.47 9.68 -12.17
C PHE A 159 -0.51 9.79 -13.33
N ASP A 160 -0.07 9.32 -14.50
CA ASP A 160 -0.96 9.05 -15.63
C ASP A 160 -1.22 7.54 -15.78
N ARG A 161 -2.14 7.15 -16.68
CA ARG A 161 -2.56 5.76 -16.91
C ARG A 161 -1.38 4.84 -17.22
N THR A 162 -0.41 5.33 -17.98
CA THR A 162 0.77 4.57 -18.43
C THR A 162 1.87 4.47 -17.38
N LEU A 163 1.81 5.27 -16.31
CA LEU A 163 2.86 5.34 -15.32
C LEU A 163 2.55 4.42 -14.15
N ASN A 164 3.36 3.38 -14.01
CA ASN A 164 3.30 2.38 -12.92
C ASN A 164 4.62 2.33 -12.14
N LYS A 165 5.40 3.40 -12.21
CA LYS A 165 6.70 3.51 -11.54
C LYS A 165 6.92 4.92 -11.04
N TRP A 166 7.36 5.03 -9.80
CA TRP A 166 7.74 6.29 -9.17
C TRP A 166 8.86 6.99 -9.93
N SER A 167 9.79 6.23 -10.51
CA SER A 167 10.94 6.76 -11.25
C SER A 167 10.55 7.56 -12.50
N PHE A 168 9.37 7.33 -13.07
CA PHE A 168 8.89 8.04 -14.26
C PHE A 168 8.22 9.38 -13.94
N LEU A 169 8.08 9.70 -12.65
CA LEU A 169 7.46 10.94 -12.20
C LEU A 169 8.49 12.05 -11.92
N ASP A 170 9.69 11.94 -12.48
CA ASP A 170 10.83 12.84 -12.25
C ASP A 170 11.07 13.13 -10.75
N PRO A 171 11.31 12.10 -9.91
CA PRO A 171 11.40 12.26 -8.47
C PRO A 171 12.66 13.02 -8.05
N LYS A 172 12.46 14.05 -7.22
CA LYS A 172 13.52 14.74 -6.46
C LYS A 172 13.49 14.27 -5.01
N ILE A 173 14.60 13.71 -4.54
CA ILE A 173 14.68 13.06 -3.22
C ILE A 173 15.49 13.95 -2.29
N GLY A 174 14.92 14.23 -1.11
CA GLY A 174 15.63 14.74 0.06
C GLY A 174 15.62 13.69 1.16
N LEU A 175 16.76 13.49 1.82
CA LEU A 175 16.89 12.63 2.98
C LEU A 175 17.36 13.48 4.15
N PHE A 176 16.65 13.40 5.27
CA PHE A 176 16.90 14.21 6.45
C PHE A 176 17.02 13.32 7.66
N ASP A 177 18.02 13.58 8.49
CA ASP A 177 18.12 12.94 9.79
C ASP A 177 17.10 13.56 10.74
N PHE A 178 16.31 12.70 11.38
CA PHE A 178 15.31 13.09 12.37
C PHE A 178 15.80 12.72 13.77
N SER A 179 17.03 13.09 14.11
CA SER A 179 17.64 12.78 15.40
C SER A 179 17.40 13.90 16.42
N ASN A 180 16.13 14.08 16.79
CA ASN A 180 15.80 14.90 17.95
C ASN A 180 15.94 14.12 19.27
N SER A 181 16.25 12.81 19.24
CA SER A 181 16.40 12.01 20.45
C SER A 181 17.88 11.78 20.77
N THR A 182 18.38 12.42 21.82
CA THR A 182 19.68 12.08 22.45
C THR A 182 19.71 10.67 23.03
N THR A 183 18.56 9.98 23.09
CA THR A 183 18.52 8.56 23.44
C THR A 183 18.50 7.75 22.14
N ASN A 184 19.40 6.76 22.01
CA ASN A 184 19.51 5.80 20.90
C ASN A 184 18.27 4.88 20.74
N ARG A 185 17.06 5.40 21.00
CA ARG A 185 15.80 4.66 20.95
C ARG A 185 15.27 4.65 19.53
N LYS A 186 15.10 3.45 18.97
CA LYS A 186 14.39 3.21 17.71
C LYS A 186 12.87 3.37 17.94
N ASN A 187 12.39 4.60 18.13
CA ASN A 187 10.95 4.86 18.20
C ASN A 187 10.39 4.97 16.79
N GLU A 188 9.41 4.12 16.45
CA GLU A 188 8.66 4.23 15.20
C GLU A 188 7.97 5.60 15.13
N ARG A 189 8.36 6.41 14.16
CA ARG A 189 7.73 7.70 13.86
C ARG A 189 6.69 7.49 12.77
N LYS A 190 5.42 7.73 13.10
CA LYS A 190 4.32 7.85 12.15
C LYS A 190 4.32 9.27 11.57
N ILE A 191 3.86 9.40 10.32
CA ILE A 191 3.82 10.66 9.59
C ILE A 191 2.43 10.80 8.98
N THR A 192 1.90 12.02 8.93
CA THR A 192 0.72 12.31 8.11
C THR A 192 0.71 13.73 7.62
N PHE A 193 0.08 13.96 6.47
CA PHE A 193 -0.25 15.29 6.00
C PHE A 193 -1.51 15.82 6.69
N ASN A 194 -1.59 17.13 6.85
CA ASN A 194 -2.88 17.77 7.07
C ASN A 194 -3.75 17.72 5.79
N LEU A 195 -5.05 18.00 5.89
CA LEU A 195 -5.98 17.92 4.75
C LEU A 195 -5.55 18.76 3.53
N SER A 196 -4.95 19.94 3.76
CA SER A 196 -4.47 20.79 2.67
C SER A 196 -3.08 20.39 2.15
N ALA A 197 -2.44 19.37 2.72
CA ALA A 197 -1.09 18.93 2.41
C ALA A 197 -0.05 20.07 2.39
N THR A 198 -0.21 21.03 3.31
CA THR A 198 0.72 22.15 3.54
C THR A 198 1.54 21.96 4.82
N MET A 199 1.10 21.04 5.68
CA MET A 199 1.75 20.71 6.94
C MET A 199 1.85 19.20 7.10
N VAL A 200 2.84 18.78 7.86
CA VAL A 200 3.13 17.39 8.17
C VAL A 200 3.22 17.26 9.68
N ALA A 201 2.46 16.33 10.25
CA ALA A 201 2.64 15.92 11.62
C ALA A 201 3.49 14.65 11.66
N THR A 202 4.45 14.60 12.58
CA THR A 202 5.18 13.36 12.91
C THR A 202 4.98 13.04 14.37
N TRP A 203 4.74 11.78 14.70
CA TRP A 203 4.56 11.37 16.08
C TRP A 203 5.08 9.96 16.36
N SER A 204 5.47 9.72 17.62
CA SER A 204 5.86 8.40 18.11
C SER A 204 5.04 8.04 19.34
N LYS A 205 4.86 6.74 19.56
CA LYS A 205 4.25 6.23 20.79
C LYS A 205 5.20 6.56 21.96
N SER A 206 4.69 7.24 22.98
CA SER A 206 5.37 7.40 24.26
C SER A 206 5.07 6.19 25.12
N SER A 207 6.07 5.63 25.80
CA SER A 207 5.82 4.59 26.80
C SER A 207 5.37 5.22 28.13
N LEU A 208 4.43 4.59 28.85
CA LEU A 208 3.87 5.12 30.10
C LEU A 208 4.91 5.26 31.24
N ASN A 209 6.02 4.53 31.16
CA ASN A 209 7.11 4.53 32.14
C ASN A 209 8.40 5.18 31.59
N GLU A 210 8.27 6.06 30.60
CA GLU A 210 9.43 6.65 29.95
C GLU A 210 10.06 7.74 30.81
N VAL A 211 11.12 7.40 31.55
CA VAL A 211 11.92 8.39 32.25
C VAL A 211 12.90 9.01 31.25
N TYR A 212 12.75 10.32 31.01
CA TYR A 212 13.74 11.12 30.30
C TYR A 212 14.79 11.61 31.31
N PRO A 213 16.03 11.12 31.26
CA PRO A 213 17.08 11.66 32.11
C PRO A 213 17.27 13.15 31.77
N TRP A 214 17.27 14.02 32.78
CA TRP A 214 17.48 15.44 32.56
C TRP A 214 18.84 15.66 31.90
N ASN A 215 18.83 16.25 30.71
CA ASN A 215 20.02 16.64 29.99
C ASN A 215 19.89 18.12 29.60
N PRO A 216 20.79 19.01 30.09
CA PRO A 216 20.71 20.44 29.85
C PRO A 216 20.95 20.83 28.39
N LEU A 217 21.50 19.93 27.57
CA LEU A 217 21.72 20.13 26.14
C LEU A 217 20.48 19.77 25.29
N VAL A 218 19.49 19.11 25.89
CA VAL A 218 18.26 18.69 25.21
C VAL A 218 17.22 19.79 25.35
N LYS A 219 17.00 20.52 24.25
CA LYS A 219 15.88 21.46 24.10
C LYS A 219 14.52 20.78 24.28
N ASP A 220 13.50 21.55 24.63
CA ASP A 220 12.15 21.01 24.84
C ASP A 220 11.54 20.39 23.58
N GLU A 221 11.87 20.93 22.40
CA GLU A 221 11.47 20.36 21.09
C GLU A 221 11.95 18.91 20.93
N HIS A 222 13.12 18.57 21.46
CA HIS A 222 13.66 17.21 21.40
C HIS A 222 12.92 16.20 22.28
N ARG A 223 12.13 16.69 23.25
CA ARG A 223 11.28 15.87 24.13
C ARG A 223 9.86 15.70 23.58
N ALA A 224 9.50 16.43 22.51
CA ALA A 224 8.17 16.37 21.94
C ALA A 224 7.94 15.04 21.21
N ASN A 225 6.86 14.36 21.61
CA ASN A 225 6.37 13.17 20.92
C ASN A 225 5.67 13.49 19.60
N VAL A 226 5.21 14.73 19.44
CA VAL A 226 4.53 15.23 18.23
C VAL A 226 5.26 16.46 17.72
N HIS A 227 5.57 16.48 16.43
CA HIS A 227 6.09 17.65 15.74
C HIS A 227 5.19 18.00 14.56
N VAL A 228 5.07 19.29 14.26
CA VAL A 228 4.33 19.77 13.08
C VAL A 228 5.27 20.64 12.26
N TYR A 229 5.45 20.27 11.00
CA TYR A 229 6.30 20.96 10.04
C TYR A 229 5.43 21.63 8.98
N LYS A 230 5.81 22.83 8.56
CA LYS A 230 5.27 23.46 7.37
C LYS A 230 6.11 23.03 6.17
N ILE A 231 5.48 22.60 5.09
CA ILE A 231 6.17 22.35 3.83
C ILE A 231 6.33 23.68 3.11
N ILE A 232 7.58 24.04 2.83
CA ILE A 232 7.94 25.18 1.99
C ILE A 232 8.33 24.58 0.64
N GLY A 233 7.53 24.90 -0.39
CA GLY A 233 7.76 24.46 -1.77
C GLY A 233 8.73 25.37 -2.51
#